data_AF-X1QAW5-F1
#
_entry.id   AF-X1QAW5-F1
#
_cell.length_a   1.000
_cell.length_b   1.000
_cell.length_c   1.000
_cell.angle_alpha   90.00
_cell.angle_beta   90.00
_cell.angle_gamma   90.00
#
_symmetry.space_group_name_H-M   'P 1'
#
loop_
_entity.id
_entity.type
_entity.pdbx_description
1 polymer ?
#
loop_
_entity_poly.entity_id
_entity_poly.type
_entity_poly.pdbx_seq_one_letter_code
_entity_poly.pdbx_strand_id
1 'polypeptide(L)'
;MMVGEMELKLLPLKRKYLEFVREVRNDPEVNRYLFTDARISREEQERWYRRQLRDKKTLVFIALADVPVGYCQVKNIDHTNHSCELGFCVAPKHQ
;
A
#
# COMPACT_ATOMS: atom_id res chain seq x y z
N MET A 1 -20.36 9.13 26.19
CA MET A 1 -20.22 8.39 24.92
C MET A 1 -18.99 7.52 25.05
N MET A 2 -19.15 6.19 25.06
CA MET A 2 -18.00 5.30 24.91
C MET A 2 -17.52 5.43 23.47
N VAL A 3 -16.30 5.93 23.27
CA VAL A 3 -15.62 5.83 21.98
C VAL A 3 -15.29 4.35 21.83
N GLY A 4 -16.05 3.63 20.98
CA GLY A 4 -15.68 2.27 20.64
C GLY A 4 -14.27 2.30 20.03
N GLU A 5 -13.37 1.44 20.51
CA GLU A 5 -12.01 1.36 19.99
C GLU A 5 -12.06 1.07 18.48
N MET A 6 -11.55 1.99 17.68
CA MET A 6 -11.47 1.79 16.23
C MET A 6 -10.38 0.76 15.94
N GLU A 7 -10.79 -0.41 15.44
CA GLU A 7 -9.88 -1.50 15.13
C GLU A 7 -9.25 -1.31 13.73
N LEU A 8 -7.92 -1.18 13.68
CA LEU A 8 -7.16 -1.12 12.43
C LEU A 8 -6.57 -2.50 12.10
N LYS A 9 -6.85 -3.00 10.90
CA LYS A 9 -6.34 -4.29 10.40
C LYS A 9 -5.40 -4.11 9.22
N LEU A 10 -4.36 -4.93 9.16
CA LEU A 10 -3.53 -5.10 7.97
C LEU A 10 -4.01 -6.32 7.19
N LEU A 11 -4.59 -6.08 6.02
CA LEU A 11 -5.08 -7.13 5.13
C LEU A 11 -4.12 -7.32 3.97
N PRO A 12 -3.83 -8.56 3.52
CA PRO A 12 -3.08 -8.77 2.28
C PRO A 12 -3.73 -8.04 1.11
N LEU A 13 -2.90 -7.47 0.23
CA LEU A 13 -3.38 -6.78 -0.97
C LEU A 13 -4.22 -7.73 -1.85
N LYS A 14 -5.49 -7.37 -2.05
CA LYS A 14 -6.42 -8.05 -2.97
C LYS A 14 -6.78 -7.12 -4.11
N ARG A 15 -7.18 -7.70 -5.25
CA ARG A 15 -7.56 -6.96 -6.46
C ARG A 15 -8.57 -5.83 -6.22
N LYS A 16 -9.54 -6.04 -5.30
CA LYS A 16 -10.56 -5.04 -4.94
C LYS A 16 -10.01 -3.73 -4.38
N TYR A 17 -8.75 -3.69 -3.95
CA TYR A 17 -8.10 -2.50 -3.40
C TYR A 17 -7.14 -1.82 -4.38
N LEU A 18 -7.03 -2.30 -5.63
CA LEU A 18 -6.05 -1.76 -6.59
C LEU A 18 -6.30 -0.31 -6.96
N GLU A 19 -7.56 0.07 -7.21
CA GLU A 19 -7.90 1.45 -7.53
C GLU A 19 -7.60 2.37 -6.33
N PHE A 20 -7.93 1.95 -5.11
CA PHE A 20 -7.57 2.69 -3.89
C PHE A 20 -6.06 2.95 -3.81
N VAL A 21 -5.23 1.91 -3.98
CA VAL A 21 -3.76 2.07 -3.95
C VAL A 21 -3.27 2.97 -5.09
N ARG A 22 -3.88 2.87 -6.29
CA ARG A 22 -3.53 3.70 -7.44
C ARG A 22 -3.85 5.18 -7.20
N GLU A 23 -5.01 5.46 -6.62
CA GLU A 23 -5.44 6.82 -6.27
C GLU A 23 -4.51 7.43 -5.23
N VAL A 24 -4.23 6.70 -4.13
CA VAL A 24 -3.29 7.15 -3.10
C VAL A 24 -1.91 7.45 -3.69
N ARG A 25 -1.36 6.60 -4.56
CA ARG A 25 -0.03 6.79 -5.15
C ARG A 25 0.04 7.89 -6.22
N ASN A 26 -1.10 8.24 -6.81
CA ASN A 26 -1.23 9.33 -7.78
C ASN A 26 -1.57 10.67 -7.13
N ASP A 27 -1.90 10.68 -5.84
CA ASP A 27 -2.13 11.91 -5.11
C ASP A 27 -0.83 12.73 -5.08
N PRO A 28 -0.84 14.02 -5.50
CA PRO A 28 0.37 14.85 -5.55
C PRO A 28 1.08 15.02 -4.19
N GLU A 29 0.34 14.95 -3.08
CA GLU A 29 0.92 15.03 -1.73
C GLU A 29 1.68 13.75 -1.37
N VAL A 30 1.22 12.60 -1.86
CA VAL A 30 1.90 11.32 -1.65
C VAL A 30 3.02 11.12 -2.66
N ASN A 31 2.77 11.42 -3.93
CA ASN A 31 3.65 11.09 -5.05
C ASN A 31 5.04 11.73 -4.92
N ARG A 32 5.13 12.92 -4.32
CA ARG A 32 6.41 13.60 -4.01
C ARG A 32 7.36 12.77 -3.14
N TYR A 33 6.84 11.82 -2.37
CA TYR A 33 7.62 10.91 -1.51
C TYR A 33 7.91 9.56 -2.15
N LEU A 34 7.30 9.26 -3.31
CA LEU A 34 7.43 7.96 -3.97
C LEU A 34 8.61 7.88 -4.94
N PHE A 35 9.37 8.98 -5.10
CA PHE A 35 10.52 9.08 -6.02
C PHE A 35 10.18 8.68 -7.46
N THR A 36 8.93 8.92 -7.88
CA THR A 36 8.42 8.61 -9.23
C THR A 36 7.55 9.74 -9.74
N ASP A 37 7.92 10.38 -10.87
CA ASP A 37 7.19 11.53 -11.43
C ASP A 37 6.06 11.16 -12.41
N ALA A 38 5.73 9.88 -12.55
CA ALA A 38 4.75 9.41 -13.52
C ALA A 38 3.38 9.12 -12.88
N ARG A 39 2.33 9.72 -13.46
CA ARG A 39 0.94 9.34 -13.19
C ARG A 39 0.73 7.87 -13.59
N ILE A 40 0.29 7.06 -12.63
CA ILE A 40 0.05 5.63 -12.77
C ILE A 40 -1.33 5.38 -13.38
N SER A 41 -1.35 4.82 -14.59
CA SER A 41 -2.56 4.32 -15.26
C SER A 41 -3.12 3.05 -14.62
N ARG A 42 -4.36 2.68 -14.96
CA ARG A 42 -4.99 1.45 -14.47
C ARG A 42 -4.22 0.22 -14.96
N GLU A 43 -3.78 0.25 -16.21
CA GLU A 43 -3.03 -0.82 -16.86
C GLU A 43 -1.66 -1.02 -16.18
N GLU A 44 -0.99 0.07 -15.79
CA GLU A 44 0.27 0.02 -15.03
C GLU A 44 0.06 -0.56 -13.63
N GLN A 45 -0.98 -0.13 -12.93
CA GLN A 45 -1.32 -0.66 -11.62
C GLN A 45 -1.63 -2.17 -11.69
N GLU A 46 -2.36 -2.61 -12.72
CA GLU A 46 -2.65 -4.01 -12.99
C GLU A 46 -1.38 -4.83 -13.30
N ARG A 47 -0.47 -4.29 -14.12
CA ARG A 47 0.84 -4.92 -14.35
C ARG A 47 1.65 -5.01 -13.05
N TRP A 48 1.64 -3.96 -12.23
CA TRP A 48 2.30 -3.95 -10.93
C TRP A 48 1.72 -5.02 -10.01
N TYR A 49 0.40 -5.12 -9.88
CA TYR A 49 -0.24 -6.14 -9.04
C TYR A 49 0.14 -7.56 -9.45
N ARG A 50 0.10 -7.86 -10.76
CA ARG A 50 0.53 -9.17 -11.28
C ARG A 50 1.99 -9.50 -10.95
N ARG A 51 2.87 -8.49 -10.89
CA ARG A 51 4.25 -8.70 -10.43
C ARG A 51 4.31 -8.99 -8.93
N GLN A 52 3.56 -8.25 -8.11
CA GLN A 52 3.52 -8.48 -6.66
C GLN A 52 3.03 -9.88 -6.30
N LEU A 53 2.06 -10.43 -7.04
CA LEU A 53 1.58 -11.81 -6.83
C LEU A 53 2.65 -12.90 -7.03
N ARG A 54 3.73 -12.59 -7.77
CA ARG A 54 4.83 -13.54 -8.04
C ARG A 54 6.09 -13.22 -7.23
N ASP A 55 6.14 -12.05 -6.61
CA ASP A 55 7.30 -11.59 -5.86
C ASP A 55 7.29 -12.20 -4.46
N LYS A 56 8.35 -12.95 -4.13
CA LYS A 56 8.53 -13.57 -2.81
C LYS A 56 9.26 -12.66 -1.82
N LYS A 57 9.82 -11.54 -2.29
CA LYS A 57 10.60 -10.59 -1.48
C LYS A 57 9.81 -9.35 -1.11
N THR A 58 8.55 -9.25 -1.53
CA THR A 58 7.68 -8.13 -1.24
C THR A 58 6.34 -8.60 -0.69
N LEU A 59 5.92 -8.01 0.42
CA LEU A 59 4.57 -8.15 0.97
C LEU A 59 3.90 -6.78 0.90
N VAL A 60 2.63 -6.74 0.49
CA VAL A 60 1.84 -5.51 0.45
C VAL A 60 0.55 -5.73 1.21
N PHE A 61 0.25 -4.80 2.11
CA PHE A 61 -0.94 -4.82 2.95
C PHE A 61 -1.75 -3.53 2.78
N ILE A 62 -3.07 -3.67 2.94
CA ILE A 62 -4.00 -2.57 3.08
C ILE A 62 -4.25 -2.34 4.56
N ALA A 63 -4.13 -1.09 4.99
CA ALA A 63 -4.60 -0.66 6.30
C ALA A 63 -6.11 -0.40 6.21
N LEU A 64 -6.90 -1.21 6.90
CA LEU A 64 -8.36 -1.21 6.85
C LEU A 64 -8.94 -0.94 8.25
N ALA A 65 -9.69 0.15 8.39
CA ALA A 65 -10.61 0.39 9.50
C ALA A 65 -12.05 0.10 8.99
N ASP A 66 -13.00 1.03 9.09
CA ASP A 66 -14.28 0.92 8.38
C ASP A 66 -14.12 1.03 6.86
N VAL A 67 -13.10 1.78 6.44
CA VAL A 67 -12.70 1.97 5.04
C VAL A 67 -11.19 1.77 4.89
N PRO A 68 -10.67 1.55 3.66
CA PRO A 68 -9.24 1.58 3.42
C PRO A 68 -8.68 2.97 3.76
N VAL A 69 -7.72 3.01 4.68
CA VAL A 69 -7.10 4.27 5.16
C VAL A 69 -5.66 4.45 4.67
N GLY A 70 -5.04 3.37 4.19
CA GLY A 70 -3.68 3.42 3.65
C GLY A 70 -3.20 2.06 3.18
N TYR A 71 -1.91 1.98 2.87
CA TYR A 71 -1.25 0.71 2.58
C TYR A 71 0.17 0.72 3.14
N CYS A 72 0.71 -0.45 3.39
CA CYS A 72 2.12 -0.62 3.73
C CYS A 72 2.72 -1.77 2.92
N GLN A 73 4.05 -1.76 2.84
CA GLN A 73 4.81 -2.76 2.13
C GLN A 73 6.06 -3.11 2.93
N VAL A 74 6.39 -4.40 2.92
CA VAL A 74 7.68 -4.92 3.33
C VAL A 74 8.39 -5.32 2.05
N LYS A 75 9.57 -4.79 1.79
CA LYS A 75 10.33 -5.00 0.55
C LYS A 75 11.72 -5.54 0.85
N ASN A 76 12.35 -6.07 -0.19
CA ASN A 76 13.72 -6.57 -0.15
C ASN A 76 13.95 -7.53 1.03
N ILE A 77 12.97 -8.42 1.28
CA ILE A 77 13.07 -9.40 2.36
C ILE A 77 14.26 -10.31 2.08
N ASP A 78 15.24 -10.23 2.98
CA ASP A 78 16.45 -11.05 2.98
C ASP A 78 16.36 -12.06 4.13
N HIS A 79 16.09 -13.32 3.77
CA HIS A 79 15.99 -14.41 4.74
C HIS A 79 17.35 -14.87 5.29
N THR A 80 18.47 -14.50 4.63
CA THR A 80 19.81 -14.83 5.10
C THR A 80 20.27 -13.83 6.15
N ASN A 81 20.08 -12.53 5.87
CA ASN A 81 20.51 -11.44 6.76
C ASN A 81 19.42 -10.97 7.73
N HIS A 82 18.22 -11.56 7.66
CA HIS A 82 17.04 -11.20 8.46
C HIS A 82 16.70 -9.70 8.40
N SER A 83 16.80 -9.11 7.22
CA SER A 83 16.56 -7.69 6.99
C SER A 83 15.46 -7.45 5.95
N CYS A 84 14.86 -6.26 6.00
CA CYS A 84 13.89 -5.80 5.02
C CYS A 84 13.76 -4.27 5.07
N GLU A 85 13.07 -3.72 4.09
CA GLU A 85 12.70 -2.30 4.03
C GLU A 85 11.20 -2.15 4.24
N LEU A 86 10.81 -1.15 5.04
CA LEU A 86 9.42 -0.81 5.28
C LEU A 86 9.06 0.49 4.56
N GLY A 87 7.89 0.50 3.93
CA GLY A 87 7.28 1.72 3.41
C GLY A 87 5.78 1.70 3.68
N PHE A 88 5.21 2.85 3.96
CA PHE A 88 3.77 2.98 4.13
C PHE A 88 3.29 4.33 3.62
N CYS A 89 2.01 4.39 3.34
CA CYS A 89 1.32 5.62 3.01
C CYS A 89 -0.07 5.60 3.64
N VAL A 90 -0.41 6.69 4.33
CA VAL A 90 -1.77 6.98 4.78
C VAL A 90 -2.41 7.84 3.70
N ALA A 91 -3.63 7.51 3.28
CA ALA A 91 -4.34 8.31 2.30
C ALA A 91 -4.55 9.74 2.85
N PRO A 92 -4.35 10.82 2.05
CA PRO A 92 -4.37 12.20 2.56
C PRO A 92 -5.60 12.57 3.39
N LYS A 93 -6.78 12.04 3.05
CA LYS A 93 -8.03 12.20 3.81
C LYS A 93 -8.00 11.66 5.26
N HIS A 94 -6.95 10.96 5.67
CA HIS A 94 -6.78 10.32 6.97
C HIS A 94 -5.45 10.67 7.66
N GLN A 95 -4.72 11.67 7.14
CA GLN A 95 -3.49 12.19 7.74
C GLN A 95 -3.76 13.28 8.78
#